data_AF-A0A177DTY7-F1
#
_entry.id   AF-A0A177DTY7-F1
#
_cell.length_a   1.000
_cell.length_b   1.000
_cell.length_c   1.000
_cell.angle_alpha   90.00
_cell.angle_beta   90.00
_cell.angle_gamma   90.00
#
_symmetry.space_group_name_H-M   'P 1'
#
loop_
_entity.id
_entity.type
_entity.pdbx_description
1 polymer ?
#
loop_
_entity_poly.entity_id
_entity_poly.type
_entity_poly.pdbx_seq_one_letter_code
_entity_poly.pdbx_strand_id
1 'polypeptide(L)'
;MRYHGANTIAHRRYIDSQGVRKQYPAYYGNYQNIPVPADCNVPDLIEWNEFPILRGKVPFGDDSNAGPDRVVFARRNNNQFTYCFTVYHQDNADGQGAGDFAQCT
;
A
#
# COMPACT_ATOMS: atom_id res chain seq x y z
N MET A 1 9.40 -12.02 13.22
CA MET A 1 8.34 -11.90 12.19
C MET A 1 8.95 -12.31 10.86
N ARG A 2 8.57 -13.45 10.29
CA ARG A 2 9.08 -13.91 8.99
C ARG A 2 8.11 -13.42 7.91
N TYR A 3 8.59 -12.52 7.05
CA TYR A 3 7.92 -12.22 5.79
C TYR A 3 7.93 -13.51 4.95
N HIS A 4 6.77 -14.13 4.79
CA HIS A 4 6.62 -15.25 3.86
C HIS A 4 6.63 -14.69 2.42
N GLY A 5 7.73 -14.90 1.70
CA GLY A 5 7.74 -14.99 0.24
C GLY A 5 7.71 -13.67 -0.55
N ALA A 6 8.80 -12.92 -0.52
CA ALA A 6 9.08 -11.83 -1.47
C ALA A 6 9.50 -12.37 -2.86
N ASN A 7 8.61 -13.09 -3.56
CA ASN A 7 8.82 -13.40 -4.98
C ASN A 7 7.53 -13.46 -5.83
N THR A 8 6.37 -13.39 -5.19
CA THR A 8 5.11 -13.10 -5.88
C THR A 8 4.32 -12.19 -4.98
N ILE A 9 4.37 -10.90 -5.26
CA ILE A 9 3.28 -10.04 -4.85
C ILE A 9 2.06 -10.48 -5.67
N ALA A 10 1.35 -11.49 -5.16
CA ALA A 10 0.17 -12.02 -5.83
C ALA A 10 -0.88 -10.91 -5.89
N HIS A 11 -1.41 -10.65 -7.09
CA HIS A 11 -2.55 -9.76 -7.24
C HIS A 11 -3.73 -10.31 -6.42
N ARG A 12 -4.05 -9.67 -5.30
CA ARG A 12 -5.14 -10.09 -4.39
C ARG A 12 -6.21 -9.03 -4.33
N ARG A 13 -7.48 -9.44 -4.18
CA ARG A 13 -8.59 -8.50 -4.03
C ARG A 13 -8.88 -8.29 -2.56
N TYR A 14 -8.91 -7.05 -2.13
CA TYR A 14 -9.33 -6.66 -0.79
C TYR A 14 -10.57 -5.79 -0.89
N ILE A 15 -11.40 -5.83 0.15
CA ILE A 15 -12.52 -4.92 0.29
C ILE A 15 -11.99 -3.66 0.98
N ASP A 16 -12.16 -2.51 0.35
CA ASP A 16 -11.85 -1.22 0.97
C ASP A 16 -12.92 -0.80 1.98
N SER A 17 -12.74 0.37 2.59
CA SER A 17 -13.66 0.91 3.58
C SER A 17 -15.07 1.19 3.03
N GLN A 18 -15.24 1.28 1.71
CA GLN A 18 -16.52 1.53 1.04
C GLN A 18 -17.22 0.24 0.59
N GLY A 19 -16.67 -0.94 0.94
CA GLY A 19 -17.21 -2.22 0.48
C GLY A 19 -16.82 -2.55 -0.96
N VAL A 20 -15.92 -1.79 -1.58
CA VAL A 20 -15.51 -1.97 -2.98
C VAL A 20 -14.32 -2.92 -3.04
N ARG A 21 -14.38 -3.87 -3.96
CA ARG A 21 -13.26 -4.78 -4.23
C ARG A 21 -12.18 -4.05 -5.00
N LYS A 22 -11.02 -3.87 -4.38
CA LYS A 22 -9.81 -3.29 -4.98
C LYS A 22 -8.73 -4.35 -5.11
N GLN A 23 -8.08 -4.40 -6.27
CA GLN A 23 -6.94 -5.29 -6.50
C GLN A 23 -5.66 -4.62 -6.02
N TYR A 24 -4.83 -5.36 -5.30
CA TYR A 24 -3.51 -4.92 -4.83
C TYR A 24 -2.40 -5.79 -5.43
N PRO A 25 -1.20 -5.26 -5.77
CA PRO A 25 -0.78 -3.86 -5.62
C PRO A 25 -1.68 -2.89 -6.37
N ALA A 26 -1.91 -1.73 -5.76
CA ALA A 26 -2.54 -0.61 -6.45
C ALA A 26 -1.50 0.47 -6.74
N TYR A 27 -1.68 1.22 -7.82
CA TYR A 27 -0.85 2.39 -8.11
C TYR A 27 -1.00 3.44 -6.99
N TYR A 28 0.13 4.05 -6.57
CA TYR A 28 0.17 5.12 -5.60
C TYR A 28 0.63 6.43 -6.26
N GLY A 29 -0.28 7.39 -6.36
CA GLY A 29 -0.06 8.66 -7.09
C GLY A 29 0.63 9.79 -6.32
N ASN A 30 0.77 9.66 -4.99
CA ASN A 30 1.33 10.70 -4.10
C ASN A 30 0.72 12.12 -4.28
N TYR A 31 -0.61 12.23 -4.40
CA TYR A 31 -1.29 13.52 -4.60
C TYR A 31 -1.12 14.51 -3.43
N GLN A 32 -0.85 13.99 -2.23
CA GLN A 32 -0.62 14.79 -1.01
C GLN A 32 0.82 15.31 -0.89
N ASN A 33 1.69 15.05 -1.87
CA ASN A 33 3.11 15.44 -1.85
C ASN A 33 3.85 14.97 -0.60
N ILE A 34 3.59 13.74 -0.15
CA ILE A 34 4.31 13.13 0.96
C ILE A 34 5.80 13.02 0.56
N PRO A 35 6.74 13.45 1.44
CA PRO A 35 8.16 13.37 1.16
C PRO A 35 8.60 11.94 0.84
N VAL A 36 9.14 11.73 -0.35
CA VAL A 36 9.61 10.42 -0.82
C VAL A 36 11.12 10.29 -0.54
N PRO A 37 11.56 9.21 0.12
CA PRO A 37 12.98 8.88 0.28
C PRO A 37 13.71 8.78 -1.07
N ALA A 38 14.99 9.18 -1.10
CA ALA A 38 15.76 9.24 -2.34
C ALA A 38 15.93 7.88 -3.03
N ASP A 39 15.99 6.79 -2.27
CA ASP A 39 16.06 5.40 -2.74
C ASP A 39 14.76 4.91 -3.39
N CYS A 40 13.66 5.65 -3.20
CA CYS A 40 12.37 5.43 -3.82
C CYS A 40 12.05 6.35 -4.99
N ASN A 41 12.90 7.35 -5.26
CA ASN A 41 12.77 8.25 -6.41
C ASN A 41 13.99 8.11 -7.33
N VAL A 42 14.13 6.93 -7.92
CA VAL A 42 15.29 6.51 -8.72
C VAL A 42 15.01 6.61 -10.23
N PRO A 43 16.04 6.76 -11.08
CA PRO A 43 15.85 6.91 -12.53
C PRO A 43 15.16 5.73 -13.23
N ASP A 44 15.24 4.53 -12.66
CA ASP A 44 14.66 3.30 -13.20
C ASP A 44 13.31 2.92 -12.55
N LEU A 45 12.69 3.87 -11.84
CA LEU A 45 11.36 3.74 -11.27
C LEU A 45 10.31 3.57 -12.38
N ILE A 46 9.51 2.51 -12.30
CA ILE A 46 8.31 2.35 -13.13
C ILE A 46 7.15 3.08 -12.47
N GLU A 47 6.86 2.76 -11.22
CA GLU A 47 5.73 3.28 -10.47
C GLU A 47 5.93 3.09 -8.96
N TRP A 48 5.17 3.84 -8.17
CA TRP A 48 4.95 3.50 -6.77
C TRP A 48 3.69 2.65 -6.65
N ASN A 49 3.76 1.61 -5.83
CA ASN A 49 2.62 0.76 -5.50
C ASN A 49 2.33 0.81 -4.00
N GLU A 50 1.05 0.77 -3.65
CA GLU A 50 0.59 0.59 -2.28
C GLU A 50 0.07 -0.83 -2.01
N PHE A 51 0.17 -1.26 -0.75
CA PHE A 51 -0.39 -2.52 -0.24
C PHE A 51 -1.00 -2.35 1.14
N PRO A 52 -2.12 -3.03 1.45
CA PRO A 52 -2.68 -3.07 2.80
C PRO A 52 -1.67 -3.61 3.82
N ILE A 53 -1.52 -2.90 4.93
CA ILE A 53 -0.87 -3.45 6.13
C ILE A 53 -1.97 -3.98 7.03
N LEU A 54 -2.10 -5.31 7.10
CA LEU A 54 -3.11 -5.94 7.93
C LEU A 54 -2.56 -6.11 9.35
N ARG A 55 -3.06 -5.29 10.28
CA ARG A 55 -2.68 -5.38 11.70
C ARG A 55 -3.43 -6.54 12.37
N GLY A 56 -2.76 -7.68 12.55
CA GLY A 56 -3.28 -8.80 13.33
C GLY A 56 -2.72 -10.16 12.94
N LYS A 57 -2.92 -11.18 13.79
CA LYS A 57 -2.59 -12.59 13.49
C LYS A 57 -3.74 -13.31 12.75
N VAL A 58 -4.64 -12.56 12.12
CA VAL A 58 -5.82 -13.13 11.46
C VAL A 58 -5.42 -13.58 10.05
N PRO A 59 -5.85 -14.77 9.59
CA PRO A 59 -5.63 -15.18 8.20
C PRO A 59 -6.16 -14.13 7.24
N PHE A 60 -5.33 -13.73 6.28
CA PHE A 60 -5.66 -12.76 5.25
C PHE A 60 -5.75 -13.43 3.87
N GLY A 61 -6.80 -13.08 3.13
CA GLY A 61 -7.14 -13.69 1.85
C GLY A 61 -7.91 -12.71 0.95
N ASP A 62 -8.38 -13.21 -0.19
CA ASP A 62 -9.29 -12.44 -1.02
C ASP A 62 -10.53 -12.00 -0.22
N ASP A 63 -11.04 -10.83 -0.53
CA ASP A 63 -12.19 -10.18 0.12
C ASP A 63 -11.97 -9.83 1.61
N SER A 64 -10.73 -9.91 2.12
CA SER A 64 -10.41 -9.36 3.45
C SER A 64 -10.51 -7.83 3.45
N ASN A 65 -10.87 -7.25 4.60
CA ASN A 65 -10.85 -5.80 4.78
C ASN A 65 -9.39 -5.30 4.71
N ALA A 66 -9.11 -4.33 3.83
CA ALA A 66 -7.79 -3.76 3.64
C ALA A 66 -7.30 -2.93 4.85
N GLY A 67 -8.19 -2.50 5.74
CA GLY A 67 -7.86 -1.54 6.80
C GLY A 67 -7.42 -0.18 6.24
N PRO A 68 -6.99 0.76 7.10
CA PRO A 68 -6.60 2.10 6.67
C PRO A 68 -5.12 2.20 6.27
N ASP A 69 -4.26 1.32 6.78
CA ASP A 69 -2.82 1.42 6.62
C ASP A 69 -2.34 0.79 5.31
N ARG A 70 -1.34 1.42 4.71
CA ARG A 70 -0.68 0.96 3.50
C ARG A 70 0.83 1.04 3.65
N VAL A 71 1.53 0.12 3.01
CA VAL A 71 2.97 0.23 2.73
C VAL A 71 3.15 0.63 1.27
N VAL A 72 4.04 1.59 1.03
CA VAL A 72 4.39 2.07 -0.31
C VAL A 72 5.75 1.48 -0.70
N PHE A 73 5.80 0.90 -1.90
CA PHE A 73 7.02 0.42 -2.53
C PHE A 73 7.27 1.12 -3.87
N ALA A 74 8.52 1.38 -4.19
CA ALA A 74 8.98 1.72 -5.52
C ALA A 74 9.24 0.44 -6.33
N ARG A 75 8.54 0.28 -7.46
CA ARG A 75 8.77 -0.80 -8.41
C ARG A 75 9.75 -0.35 -9.47
N ARG A 76 10.88 -1.02 -9.55
CA ARG A 76 11.95 -0.75 -10.54
C ARG A 76 11.81 -1.62 -11.78
N ASN A 77 12.48 -1.22 -12.86
CA ASN A 77 12.43 -1.91 -14.17
C ASN A 77 12.88 -3.38 -14.15
N ASN A 78 13.65 -3.77 -13.13
CA ASN A 78 14.13 -5.12 -12.89
C ASN A 78 13.17 -5.97 -12.02
N ASN A 79 11.92 -5.51 -11.84
CA ASN A 79 10.91 -6.10 -10.94
C ASN A 79 11.31 -6.12 -9.44
N GLN A 80 12.30 -5.33 -9.04
CA GLN A 80 12.63 -5.15 -7.63
C GLN A 80 11.66 -4.16 -6.98
N PHE A 81 11.21 -4.51 -5.76
CA PHE A 81 10.44 -3.62 -4.90
C PHE A 81 11.35 -3.04 -3.81
N THR A 82 11.38 -1.72 -3.70
CA THR A 82 12.10 -0.99 -2.63
C THR A 82 11.08 -0.40 -1.68
N TYR A 83 11.19 -0.69 -0.38
CA TYR A 83 10.32 -0.08 0.63
C TYR A 83 10.57 1.42 0.70
N CYS A 84 9.50 2.23 0.75
CA CYS A 84 9.60 3.68 0.85
C CYS A 84 9.18 4.17 2.24
N PHE A 85 7.89 4.06 2.53
CA PHE A 85 7.28 4.51 3.77
C PHE A 85 5.93 3.82 3.94
N THR A 86 5.37 3.97 5.14
CA THR A 86 4.00 3.58 5.42
C THR A 86 3.11 4.82 5.45
N VAL A 87 1.89 4.67 4.95
CA VAL A 87 0.85 5.70 4.99
C VAL A 87 -0.41 5.12 5.60
N TYR A 88 -1.31 5.99 6.01
CA TYR A 88 -2.67 5.62 6.37
C TYR A 88 -3.64 6.56 5.68
N HIS A 89 -4.81 6.05 5.31
CA HIS A 89 -5.92 6.91 4.94
C HIS A 89 -6.28 7.77 6.16
N GLN A 90 -6.18 9.09 6.03
CA GLN A 90 -6.78 10.00 6.98
C GLN A 90 -8.30 9.77 6.93
N ASP A 91 -8.91 9.65 8.11
CA ASP A 91 -10.36 9.52 8.18
C ASP A 91 -10.99 10.73 7.48
N ASN A 92 -11.83 10.46 6.49
CA ASN A 92 -12.89 11.40 6.18
C ASN A 92 -13.78 11.49 7.44
N ALA A 93 -14.55 12.58 7.62
CA ALA A 93 -15.35 12.81 8.83
C ALA A 93 -16.36 11.68 9.20
N ASP A 94 -16.47 10.63 8.37
CA ASP A 94 -17.29 9.43 8.54
C ASP A 94 -16.52 8.17 9.01
N GLY A 95 -15.21 8.25 9.28
CA GLY A 95 -14.39 7.12 9.75
C GLY A 95 -14.16 6.03 8.69
N GLN A 96 -14.35 6.37 7.41
CA GLN A 96 -14.24 5.44 6.29
C GLN A 96 -12.95 5.73 5.53
N GLY A 97 -11.87 4.99 5.84
CA GLY A 97 -10.53 5.14 5.26
C GLY A 97 -10.46 4.99 3.74
N ALA A 98 -10.90 6.02 3.02
CA ALA A 98 -10.91 6.21 1.56
C ALA A 98 -10.47 7.63 1.18
N GLY A 99 -9.97 8.40 2.15
CA GLY A 99 -9.54 9.79 1.99
C GLY A 99 -8.06 9.94 1.63
N ASP A 100 -7.59 11.19 1.78
CA ASP A 100 -6.19 11.58 1.63
C ASP A 100 -5.25 10.70 2.47
N PHE A 101 -4.01 10.55 2.00
CA PHE A 101 -2.98 9.84 2.75
C PHE A 101 -2.17 10.78 3.63
N ALA A 102 -1.79 10.28 4.80
CA ALA A 102 -0.70 10.82 5.60
C ALA A 102 0.34 9.75 5.90
N GLN A 103 1.59 10.18 6.09
CA GLN A 103 2.69 9.30 6.45
C GLN A 103 2.55 8.85 7.92
N CYS A 104 2.76 7.56 8.19
CA CYS A 104 2.84 7.08 9.56
C CYS A 104 4.13 7.59 10.23
N THR A 105 4.05 7.92 11.52
CA THR A 105 5.19 8.33 12.36
C THR A 105 5.92 7.13 12.97
#